data_AF-A0A9D4CLW9-F1
#
_entry.id   AF-A0A9D4CLW9-F1
#
_cell.length_a   1.000
_cell.length_b   1.000
_cell.length_c   1.000
_cell.angle_alpha   90.00
_cell.angle_beta   90.00
_cell.angle_gamma   90.00
#
_symmetry.space_group_name_H-M   'P 1'
#
loop_
_entity.id
_entity.type
_entity.pdbx_description
1 polymer ?
#
loop_
_entity_poly.entity_id
_entity_poly.type
_entity_poly.pdbx_seq_one_letter_code
_entity_poly.pdbx_strand_id
1 'polypeptide(L)'
;MTSSCEADAVHNVLLISFDGFRWDYYKKANNFTNIHRIIADGGWAVNGTKNVFITKTLPNHFSMVTGLYPETHGIVGNTMYDPVFNATYTGANYTIQSESRWYTGEPIWVTNQRQRTDYRSGCVCWPSSGAVLEGFRPYQQIPCQSAEEFPYKDRFKTAVKWFMDHEYPTNLVLVYIDNPDHIGHKFGPDSDELLHELFVLDEALGYLFDILIDEHLLDKTDIILTSDHGMASIPKGDTYKIDLTKYLSPGTYFVTSSSPTAGIFPTSPGNCILFLCK
;
A
#
# COMPACT_ATOMS: atom_id res chain seq x y z
N MET A 1 2.25 25.85 -41.93
CA MET A 1 1.44 24.98 -41.06
C MET A 1 1.88 25.24 -39.64
N THR A 2 1.10 26.04 -38.92
CA THR A 2 1.32 26.29 -37.50
C THR A 2 0.96 25.02 -36.75
N SER A 3 1.97 24.27 -36.31
CA SER A 3 1.80 23.24 -35.29
C SER A 3 1.34 23.98 -34.03
N SER A 4 0.04 23.92 -33.75
CA SER A 4 -0.43 24.16 -32.40
C SER A 4 0.13 23.03 -31.55
N CYS A 5 0.93 23.34 -30.55
CA CYS A 5 0.92 22.51 -29.35
C CYS A 5 -0.53 22.49 -28.89
N GLU A 6 -1.25 21.41 -29.19
CA GLU A 6 -2.29 20.97 -28.26
C GLU A 6 -1.58 20.89 -26.91
N ALA A 7 -2.07 21.63 -25.92
CA ALA A 7 -1.58 21.46 -24.56
C ALA A 7 -1.70 19.96 -24.27
N ASP A 8 -0.57 19.29 -23.98
CA ASP A 8 -0.55 17.85 -23.70
C ASP A 8 -1.71 17.55 -22.76
N ALA A 9 -2.70 16.80 -23.25
CA ALA A 9 -3.86 16.45 -22.47
C ALA A 9 -3.35 15.81 -21.18
N VAL A 10 -3.82 16.29 -20.03
CA VAL A 10 -3.37 15.79 -18.73
C VAL A 10 -3.66 14.29 -18.69
N HIS A 11 -2.60 13.49 -18.72
CA HIS A 11 -2.70 12.04 -18.68
C HIS A 11 -3.03 11.61 -17.25
N ASN A 12 -3.94 10.65 -17.12
CA ASN A 12 -4.31 10.12 -15.81
C ASN A 12 -3.25 9.13 -15.34
N VAL A 13 -3.00 9.09 -14.03
CA VAL A 13 -2.16 8.06 -13.40
C VAL A 13 -3.00 7.31 -12.39
N LEU A 14 -3.11 6.00 -12.56
CA LEU A 14 -3.78 5.08 -11.64
C LEU A 14 -2.75 4.16 -11.00
N LEU A 15 -2.40 4.42 -9.74
CA LEU A 15 -1.52 3.57 -8.95
C LEU A 15 -2.35 2.57 -8.14
N ILE A 16 -2.18 1.28 -8.41
CA ILE A 16 -2.91 0.18 -7.77
C ILE A 16 -1.92 -0.64 -6.95
N SER A 17 -2.19 -0.81 -5.66
CA SER A 17 -1.43 -1.70 -4.79
C SER A 17 -2.27 -2.91 -4.41
N PHE A 18 -1.79 -4.11 -4.76
CA PHE A 18 -2.30 -5.37 -4.20
C PHE A 18 -1.40 -5.77 -3.04
N ASP A 19 -1.91 -5.65 -1.81
CA ASP A 19 -1.14 -5.93 -0.59
C ASP A 19 -0.64 -7.38 -0.60
N GLY A 20 0.65 -7.58 -0.33
CA GLY A 20 1.23 -8.92 -0.22
C GLY A 20 1.27 -9.71 -1.54
N PHE A 21 1.04 -9.07 -2.69
CA PHE A 21 1.19 -9.68 -4.01
C PHE A 21 2.67 -9.95 -4.32
N ARG A 22 3.12 -11.14 -3.90
CA ARG A 22 4.50 -11.58 -4.09
C ARG A 22 4.86 -11.63 -5.58
N TRP A 23 6.10 -11.28 -5.88
CA TRP A 23 6.62 -11.13 -7.25
C TRP A 23 6.38 -12.32 -8.20
N ASP A 24 6.17 -13.53 -7.69
CA ASP A 24 5.96 -14.76 -8.45
C ASP A 24 4.48 -15.16 -8.60
N TYR A 25 3.54 -14.43 -7.99
CA TYR A 25 2.12 -14.80 -7.98
C TYR A 25 1.48 -14.78 -9.35
N TYR A 26 1.94 -13.92 -10.28
CA TYR A 26 1.46 -13.94 -11.67
C TYR A 26 1.75 -15.26 -12.39
N LYS A 27 2.68 -16.10 -11.88
CA LYS A 27 3.01 -17.42 -12.43
C LYS A 27 2.19 -18.55 -11.84
N LYS A 28 1.40 -18.30 -10.79
CA LYS A 28 0.67 -19.37 -10.09
C LYS A 28 -0.42 -20.02 -10.97
N ALA A 29 -0.88 -19.33 -12.01
CA ALA A 29 -1.76 -19.90 -13.02
C ALA A 29 -1.39 -19.42 -14.42
N ASN A 30 -1.44 -20.32 -15.40
CA ASN A 30 -1.18 -20.01 -16.80
C ASN A 30 -2.37 -19.33 -17.50
N ASN A 31 -3.55 -19.34 -16.87
CA ASN A 31 -4.80 -18.85 -17.43
C ASN A 31 -5.33 -17.59 -16.71
N PHE A 32 -4.46 -16.85 -16.00
CA PHE A 32 -4.80 -15.48 -15.64
C PHE A 32 -4.95 -14.66 -16.92
N THR A 33 -6.05 -13.94 -17.06
CA THR A 33 -6.32 -13.21 -18.30
C THR A 33 -5.81 -11.78 -18.19
N ASN A 34 -6.17 -11.09 -17.12
CA ASN A 34 -5.96 -9.65 -16.98
C ASN A 34 -4.62 -9.29 -16.33
N ILE A 35 -4.14 -10.11 -15.39
CA ILE A 35 -2.78 -10.03 -14.85
C ILE A 35 -1.76 -10.30 -15.96
N HIS A 36 -2.02 -11.25 -16.87
CA HIS A 36 -1.12 -11.47 -18.01
C HIS A 36 -1.29 -10.39 -19.08
N ARG A 37 -2.48 -9.82 -19.26
CA ARG A 37 -2.72 -8.69 -20.16
C ARG A 37 -1.88 -7.46 -19.78
N ILE A 38 -1.89 -7.03 -18.51
CA ILE A 38 -1.10 -5.85 -18.10
C ILE A 38 0.42 -6.06 -18.29
N ILE A 39 0.89 -7.30 -18.15
CA ILE A 39 2.29 -7.67 -18.40
C ILE A 39 2.61 -7.66 -19.90
N ALA A 40 1.71 -8.20 -20.73
CA ALA A 40 1.90 -8.31 -22.17
C ALA A 40 1.82 -6.95 -22.88
N ASP A 41 0.92 -6.08 -22.42
CA ASP A 41 0.66 -4.77 -23.02
C ASP A 41 1.53 -3.66 -22.40
N GLY A 42 2.32 -3.96 -21.36
CA GLY A 42 3.06 -2.98 -20.56
C GLY A 42 4.54 -3.30 -20.31
N GLY A 43 5.19 -2.44 -19.53
CA GLY A 43 6.52 -2.69 -18.96
C GLY A 43 6.43 -3.30 -17.57
N TRP A 44 7.30 -4.25 -17.24
CA TRP A 44 7.24 -4.92 -15.93
C TRP A 44 8.62 -5.35 -15.43
N ALA A 45 8.73 -5.50 -14.10
CA ALA A 45 9.96 -5.95 -13.44
C ALA A 45 9.99 -7.48 -13.35
N VAL A 46 10.79 -8.13 -14.21
CA VAL A 46 10.85 -9.61 -14.35
C VAL A 46 11.10 -10.35 -13.04
N ASN A 47 11.93 -9.76 -12.19
CA ASN A 47 12.34 -10.30 -10.89
C ASN A 47 11.66 -9.62 -9.70
N GLY A 48 10.55 -8.91 -9.94
CA GLY A 48 9.87 -8.09 -8.94
C GLY A 48 10.60 -6.79 -8.60
N THR A 49 10.01 -6.03 -7.69
CA THR A 49 10.57 -4.82 -7.11
C THR A 49 11.22 -5.13 -5.76
N LYS A 50 12.18 -4.29 -5.34
CA LYS A 50 12.81 -4.43 -4.02
C LYS A 50 12.14 -3.49 -3.03
N ASN A 51 11.45 -4.07 -2.05
CA ASN A 51 10.81 -3.35 -0.97
C ASN A 51 11.83 -2.79 0.03
N VAL A 52 11.42 -1.78 0.81
CA VAL A 52 12.23 -1.27 1.92
C VAL A 52 12.14 -2.20 3.13
N PHE A 53 13.17 -2.18 3.97
CA PHE A 53 13.10 -2.83 5.27
C PHE A 53 12.45 -1.87 6.28
N ILE A 54 11.50 -2.30 7.11
CA ILE A 54 10.90 -3.64 7.24
C ILE A 54 9.84 -3.90 6.17
N THR A 55 9.70 -5.14 5.69
CA THR A 55 8.68 -5.53 4.69
C THR A 55 7.30 -5.66 5.35
N LYS A 56 6.74 -4.52 5.75
CA LYS A 56 5.39 -4.36 6.30
C LYS A 56 4.60 -3.33 5.51
N THR A 57 3.28 -3.44 5.57
CA THR A 57 2.33 -2.64 4.82
C THR A 57 2.55 -1.14 4.89
N LEU A 58 2.45 -0.55 6.07
CA LEU A 58 2.44 0.91 6.20
C LEU A 58 3.82 1.54 5.90
N PRO A 59 4.94 0.97 6.36
CA PRO A 59 6.26 1.48 5.95
C PRO A 59 6.45 1.47 4.43
N ASN A 60 6.11 0.37 3.76
CA ASN A 60 6.34 0.26 2.32
C ASN A 60 5.39 1.11 1.49
N HIS A 61 4.10 1.15 1.83
CA HIS A 61 3.15 2.02 1.14
C HIS A 61 3.51 3.50 1.30
N PHE A 62 4.02 3.92 2.47
CA PHE A 62 4.44 5.31 2.67
C PHE A 62 5.78 5.61 1.99
N SER A 63 6.74 4.67 1.99
CA SER A 63 7.95 4.75 1.18
C SER A 63 7.64 4.86 -0.31
N MET A 64 6.64 4.12 -0.81
CA MET A 64 6.23 4.12 -2.21
C MET A 64 5.77 5.49 -2.68
N VAL A 65 5.01 6.21 -1.84
CA VAL A 65 4.45 7.52 -2.21
C VAL A 65 5.36 8.69 -1.88
N THR A 66 6.38 8.51 -1.05
CA THR A 66 7.33 9.58 -0.68
C THR A 66 8.72 9.43 -1.30
N GLY A 67 9.10 8.22 -1.71
CA GLY A 67 10.47 7.88 -2.11
C GLY A 67 11.48 7.84 -0.95
N LEU A 68 11.01 7.92 0.30
CA LEU A 68 11.85 7.97 1.50
C LEU A 68 11.96 6.60 2.17
N TYR A 69 13.03 6.38 2.95
CA TYR A 69 13.12 5.22 3.83
C TYR A 69 12.27 5.40 5.09
N PRO A 70 11.85 4.29 5.75
CA PRO A 70 11.08 4.35 6.99
C PRO A 70 11.66 5.18 8.12
N GLU A 71 13.00 5.14 8.28
CA GLU A 71 13.71 5.96 9.26
C GLU A 71 13.61 7.47 8.98
N THR A 72 13.33 7.87 7.74
CA THR A 72 13.20 9.27 7.33
C THR A 72 11.75 9.73 7.37
N HIS A 73 10.81 8.93 6.87
CA HIS A 73 9.39 9.28 6.77
C HIS A 73 8.55 8.99 8.04
N GLY A 74 9.19 8.45 9.08
CA GLY A 74 8.61 8.26 10.42
C GLY A 74 7.90 6.92 10.64
N ILE A 75 7.21 6.39 9.63
CA ILE A 75 6.47 5.12 9.73
C ILE A 75 7.39 3.90 9.65
N VAL A 76 7.90 3.44 10.80
CA VAL A 76 8.83 2.29 10.90
C VAL A 76 8.15 0.94 11.15
N GLY A 77 6.82 0.90 11.32
CA GLY A 77 6.05 -0.33 11.40
C GLY A 77 4.55 -0.12 11.40
N ASN A 78 3.78 -1.21 11.23
CA ASN A 78 2.32 -1.15 11.28
C ASN A 78 1.80 -0.78 12.69
N THR A 79 2.59 -1.11 13.72
CA THR A 79 2.41 -0.66 15.10
C THR A 79 3.76 -0.26 15.66
N MET A 80 3.90 0.96 16.16
CA MET A 80 5.15 1.51 16.68
C MET A 80 4.90 2.46 17.85
N TYR A 81 5.82 2.51 18.80
CA TYR A 81 5.78 3.45 19.93
C TYR A 81 6.83 4.52 19.74
N ASP A 82 6.45 5.77 19.98
CA ASP A 82 7.37 6.90 20.00
C ASP A 82 7.53 7.41 21.45
N PRO A 83 8.75 7.38 22.03
CA PRO A 83 8.99 7.81 23.41
C PRO A 83 8.92 9.33 23.60
N VAL A 84 9.10 10.12 22.54
CA VAL A 84 8.97 11.59 22.58
C VAL A 84 7.50 11.98 22.59
N PHE A 85 6.68 11.35 21.77
CA PHE A 85 5.22 11.54 21.81
C PHE A 85 4.56 10.83 22.99
N ASN A 86 5.27 9.86 23.59
CA ASN A 86 4.76 8.93 24.58
C ASN A 86 3.40 8.33 24.13
N ALA A 87 3.38 7.86 22.88
CA ALA A 87 2.17 7.37 22.22
C ALA A 87 2.49 6.19 21.31
N THR A 88 1.46 5.40 21.00
CA THR A 88 1.55 4.26 20.08
C THR A 88 0.76 4.55 18.82
N TYR A 89 1.44 4.46 17.68
CA TYR A 89 0.83 4.43 16.37
C TYR A 89 0.34 3.02 16.03
N THR A 90 -0.82 2.91 15.39
CA THR A 90 -1.33 1.64 14.84
C THR A 90 -2.15 1.86 13.57
N GLY A 91 -1.85 1.07 12.54
CA GLY A 91 -2.63 1.03 11.29
C GLY A 91 -4.06 0.54 11.46
N ALA A 92 -4.38 -0.20 12.51
CA ALA A 92 -5.74 -0.68 12.72
C ALA A 92 -6.73 0.46 13.04
N ASN A 93 -6.23 1.64 13.43
CA ASN A 93 -7.06 2.78 13.81
C ASN A 93 -6.87 3.93 12.82
N TYR A 94 -7.90 4.19 12.00
CA TYR A 94 -7.86 5.24 10.98
C TYR A 94 -7.67 6.66 11.57
N THR A 95 -8.19 6.92 12.78
CA THR A 95 -7.98 8.20 13.47
C THR A 95 -6.51 8.43 13.78
N ILE A 96 -5.81 7.41 14.30
CA ILE A 96 -4.37 7.47 14.58
C ILE A 96 -3.57 7.60 13.28
N GLN A 97 -3.96 6.84 12.24
CA GLN A 97 -3.36 6.99 10.92
C GLN A 97 -3.51 8.40 10.33
N SER A 98 -4.51 9.16 10.75
CA SER A 98 -4.77 10.52 10.24
C SER A 98 -4.07 11.62 11.03
N GLU A 99 -3.34 11.28 12.11
CA GLU A 99 -2.57 12.24 12.90
C GLU A 99 -1.25 12.57 12.20
N SER A 100 -1.08 13.81 11.74
CA SER A 100 0.11 14.22 10.97
C SER A 100 1.43 14.07 11.70
N ARG A 101 1.44 14.08 13.05
CA ARG A 101 2.65 14.02 13.87
C ARG A 101 3.50 12.76 13.60
N TRP A 102 2.91 11.68 13.09
CA TRP A 102 3.60 10.42 12.82
C TRP A 102 4.41 10.42 11.53
N TYR A 103 4.16 11.39 10.66
CA TYR A 103 4.64 11.39 9.29
C TYR A 103 5.57 12.59 9.06
N THR A 104 6.55 12.35 8.21
CA THR A 104 7.42 13.35 7.61
C THR A 104 7.56 13.06 6.11
N GLY A 105 7.97 14.05 5.35
CA GLY A 105 8.10 13.92 3.89
C GLY A 105 6.83 14.28 3.13
N GLU A 106 6.99 14.46 1.83
CA GLU A 106 5.94 14.89 0.91
C GLU A 106 5.48 13.68 0.08
N PRO A 107 4.24 13.20 0.25
CA PRO A 107 3.73 12.11 -0.57
C PRO A 107 3.25 12.63 -1.93
N ILE A 108 3.25 11.74 -2.93
CA ILE A 108 3.01 12.08 -4.34
C ILE A 108 1.68 12.79 -4.60
N TRP A 109 0.64 12.54 -3.80
CA TRP A 109 -0.63 13.26 -3.91
C TRP A 109 -0.50 14.74 -3.57
N VAL A 110 0.37 15.08 -2.61
CA VAL A 110 0.72 16.45 -2.25
C VAL A 110 1.57 17.06 -3.35
N THR A 111 2.60 16.34 -3.81
CA THR A 111 3.47 16.80 -4.91
C THR A 111 2.64 17.15 -6.14
N ASN A 112 1.77 16.26 -6.60
CA ASN A 112 0.89 16.47 -7.76
C ASN A 112 0.05 17.75 -7.61
N GLN A 113 -0.62 17.93 -6.46
CA GLN A 113 -1.47 19.09 -6.19
C GLN A 113 -0.71 20.42 -6.04
N ARG A 114 0.58 20.36 -5.69
CA ARG A 114 1.44 21.56 -5.56
C ARG A 114 1.99 22.03 -6.90
N GLN A 115 2.14 21.12 -7.87
CA GLN A 115 2.71 21.48 -9.17
C GLN A 115 1.81 22.47 -9.92
N ARG A 116 0.50 22.24 -9.92
CA ARG A 116 -0.47 23.06 -10.64
C ARG A 116 -1.81 23.11 -9.91
N THR A 117 -2.52 24.22 -10.05
CA THR A 117 -3.82 24.45 -9.40
C THR A 117 -4.94 23.57 -9.95
N ASP A 118 -4.79 23.04 -11.15
CA ASP A 118 -5.72 22.12 -11.81
C ASP A 118 -5.37 20.64 -11.62
N TYR A 119 -4.26 20.33 -10.96
CA TYR A 119 -3.88 18.96 -10.64
C TYR A 119 -4.48 18.54 -9.30
N ARG A 120 -5.10 17.37 -9.28
CA ARG A 120 -5.83 16.86 -8.11
C ARG A 120 -5.55 15.38 -7.94
N SER A 121 -5.51 14.95 -6.68
CA SER A 121 -5.19 13.58 -6.32
C SER A 121 -6.34 12.92 -5.57
N GLY A 122 -6.58 11.66 -5.87
CA GLY A 122 -7.58 10.81 -5.23
C GLY A 122 -6.92 9.65 -4.49
N CYS A 123 -7.45 9.26 -3.33
CA CYS A 123 -7.02 8.07 -2.60
C CYS A 123 -8.22 7.19 -2.26
N VAL A 124 -8.28 5.99 -2.83
CA VAL A 124 -9.28 4.97 -2.50
C VAL A 124 -8.62 3.94 -1.60
N CYS A 125 -8.98 3.98 -0.32
CA CYS A 125 -8.50 3.11 0.76
C CYS A 125 -6.98 3.14 0.99
N TRP A 126 -6.26 4.07 0.36
CA TRP A 126 -4.82 4.17 0.50
C TRP A 126 -4.45 4.52 1.95
N PRO A 127 -3.53 3.78 2.59
CA PRO A 127 -3.11 4.06 3.97
C PRO A 127 -2.52 5.45 4.08
N SER A 128 -2.56 6.06 5.26
CA SER A 128 -2.06 7.44 5.56
C SER A 128 -2.72 8.60 4.80
N SER A 129 -3.63 8.35 3.86
CA SER A 129 -4.29 9.40 3.05
C SER A 129 -5.07 10.44 3.87
N GLY A 130 -5.52 10.08 5.08
CA GLY A 130 -6.21 10.98 6.00
C GLY A 130 -5.32 12.01 6.72
N ALA A 131 -4.00 11.82 6.72
CA ALA A 131 -3.06 12.74 7.37
C ALA A 131 -2.94 14.06 6.58
N VAL A 132 -2.87 15.19 7.29
CA VAL A 132 -2.58 16.49 6.66
C VAL A 132 -1.07 16.64 6.56
N LEU A 133 -0.50 16.58 5.37
CA LEU A 133 0.94 16.59 5.14
C LEU A 133 1.31 17.80 4.28
N GLU A 134 2.26 18.61 4.74
CA GLU A 134 2.64 19.89 4.11
C GLU A 134 1.43 20.85 3.88
N GLY A 135 0.38 20.72 4.71
CA GLY A 135 -0.86 21.50 4.60
C GLY A 135 -1.91 20.92 3.64
N PHE A 136 -1.68 19.74 3.07
CA PHE A 136 -2.54 19.11 2.08
C PHE A 136 -3.09 17.74 2.54
N ARG A 137 -4.24 17.39 1.98
CA ARG A 137 -4.78 16.02 1.87
C ARG A 137 -4.98 15.71 0.38
N PRO A 138 -5.16 14.43 -0.01
CA PRO A 138 -5.75 14.13 -1.30
C PRO A 138 -7.06 14.89 -1.47
N TYR A 139 -7.28 15.45 -2.66
CA TYR A 139 -8.48 16.21 -3.00
C TYR A 139 -9.75 15.37 -2.83
N GLN A 140 -9.70 14.11 -3.23
CA GLN A 140 -10.75 13.12 -2.98
C GLN A 140 -10.19 11.94 -2.20
N GLN A 141 -10.96 11.43 -1.25
CA GLN A 141 -10.56 10.26 -0.47
C GLN A 141 -11.77 9.40 -0.08
N ILE A 142 -11.58 8.09 -0.09
CA ILE A 142 -12.47 7.12 0.56
C ILE A 142 -11.63 6.32 1.54
N PRO A 143 -11.78 6.51 2.85
CA PRO A 143 -11.17 5.61 3.82
C PRO A 143 -11.89 4.27 3.80
N CYS A 144 -11.14 3.17 3.76
CA CYS A 144 -11.65 1.84 4.05
C CYS A 144 -10.52 0.93 4.52
N GLN A 145 -10.85 -0.20 5.15
CA GLN A 145 -9.88 -1.16 5.68
C GLN A 145 -9.96 -2.54 5.03
N SER A 146 -11.08 -2.93 4.39
CA SER A 146 -11.21 -4.28 3.82
C SER A 146 -12.14 -4.39 2.61
N ALA A 147 -12.00 -5.50 1.89
CA ALA A 147 -12.86 -5.88 0.75
C ALA A 147 -14.35 -5.93 1.11
N GLU A 148 -14.68 -6.34 2.33
CA GLU A 148 -16.06 -6.41 2.83
C GLU A 148 -16.65 -5.01 3.06
N GLU A 149 -15.83 -4.04 3.48
CA GLU A 149 -16.24 -2.65 3.64
C GLU A 149 -16.43 -1.96 2.28
N PHE A 150 -15.50 -2.19 1.35
CA PHE A 150 -15.56 -1.62 0.01
C PHE A 150 -15.03 -2.59 -1.05
N PRO A 151 -15.88 -3.19 -1.91
CA PRO A 151 -15.48 -4.20 -2.89
C PRO A 151 -14.49 -3.69 -3.94
N TYR A 152 -13.61 -4.56 -4.46
CA TYR A 152 -12.54 -4.18 -5.39
C TYR A 152 -13.04 -3.47 -6.65
N LYS A 153 -14.11 -4.00 -7.26
CA LYS A 153 -14.72 -3.40 -8.46
C LYS A 153 -15.27 -1.99 -8.17
N ASP A 154 -15.83 -1.76 -6.99
CA ASP A 154 -16.33 -0.43 -6.60
C ASP A 154 -15.19 0.55 -6.35
N ARG A 155 -14.04 0.07 -5.84
CA ARG A 155 -12.82 0.88 -5.72
C ARG A 155 -12.32 1.35 -7.09
N PHE A 156 -12.23 0.45 -8.06
CA PHE A 156 -11.85 0.78 -9.45
C PHE A 156 -12.85 1.70 -10.13
N LYS A 157 -14.14 1.42 -10.00
CA LYS A 157 -15.20 2.28 -10.52
C LYS A 157 -15.12 3.70 -9.95
N THR A 158 -14.79 3.84 -8.67
CA THR A 158 -14.59 5.14 -8.04
C THR A 158 -13.43 5.90 -8.66
N ALA A 159 -12.29 5.24 -8.85
CA ALA A 159 -11.12 5.86 -9.47
C ALA A 159 -11.45 6.39 -10.88
N VAL A 160 -12.11 5.57 -11.70
CA VAL A 160 -12.52 5.96 -13.07
C VAL A 160 -13.53 7.11 -13.05
N LYS A 161 -14.50 7.08 -12.13
CA LYS A 161 -15.45 8.18 -11.94
C LYS A 161 -14.74 9.51 -11.60
N TRP A 162 -13.69 9.47 -10.77
CA TRP A 162 -12.93 10.67 -10.40
C TRP A 162 -12.10 11.25 -11.55
N PHE A 163 -11.59 10.41 -12.46
CA PHE A 163 -10.97 10.88 -13.70
C PHE A 163 -11.96 11.61 -14.62
N MET A 164 -13.23 11.22 -14.60
CA MET A 164 -14.30 11.79 -15.44
C MET A 164 -15.06 12.95 -14.79
N ASP A 165 -14.74 13.31 -13.55
CA ASP A 165 -15.47 14.35 -12.83
C ASP A 165 -15.33 15.71 -13.56
N HIS A 166 -16.45 16.33 -13.94
CA HIS A 166 -16.45 17.59 -14.68
C HIS A 166 -16.17 18.81 -13.80
N GLU A 167 -16.51 18.73 -12.51
CA GLU A 167 -16.35 19.84 -11.57
C GLU A 167 -14.99 19.75 -10.87
N TYR A 168 -14.58 18.52 -10.56
CA TYR A 168 -13.39 18.22 -9.78
C TYR A 168 -12.55 17.09 -10.41
N PRO A 169 -12.10 17.23 -11.68
CA PRO A 169 -11.29 16.20 -12.32
C PRO A 169 -10.03 15.93 -11.51
N THR A 170 -9.80 14.65 -11.22
CA THR A 170 -8.59 14.12 -10.59
C THR A 170 -7.69 13.57 -11.68
N ASN A 171 -6.37 13.76 -11.60
CA ASN A 171 -5.42 13.22 -12.59
C ASN A 171 -4.47 12.17 -12.00
N LEU A 172 -4.48 11.99 -10.69
CA LEU A 172 -3.72 10.95 -9.99
C LEU A 172 -4.64 10.24 -9.00
N VAL A 173 -4.90 8.94 -9.18
CA VAL A 173 -5.67 8.15 -8.20
C VAL A 173 -4.85 6.99 -7.71
N LEU A 174 -4.81 6.82 -6.39
CA LEU A 174 -4.17 5.72 -5.69
C LEU A 174 -5.26 4.78 -5.17
N VAL A 175 -5.21 3.49 -5.51
CA VAL A 175 -6.16 2.45 -5.08
C VAL A 175 -5.40 1.37 -4.34
N TYR A 176 -5.82 1.12 -3.10
CA TYR A 176 -5.31 0.02 -2.29
C TYR A 176 -6.29 -1.15 -2.31
N ILE A 177 -5.77 -2.37 -2.41
CA ILE A 177 -6.48 -3.65 -2.27
C ILE A 177 -5.76 -4.48 -1.21
N ASP A 178 -6.50 -4.89 -0.18
CA ASP A 178 -6.00 -5.59 1.02
C ASP A 178 -5.64 -7.07 0.78
N ASN A 179 -5.90 -7.58 -0.41
CA ASN A 179 -5.57 -8.94 -0.82
C ASN A 179 -4.56 -8.95 -1.98
N PRO A 180 -3.75 -10.03 -2.10
CA PRO A 180 -3.91 -11.34 -1.45
C PRO A 180 -3.29 -11.48 -0.03
N ASP A 181 -2.78 -10.42 0.59
CA ASP A 181 -2.12 -10.47 1.90
C ASP A 181 -2.96 -11.17 2.98
N HIS A 182 -4.21 -10.74 3.19
CA HIS A 182 -5.06 -11.30 4.24
C HIS A 182 -5.32 -12.81 4.06
N ILE A 183 -5.60 -13.25 2.83
CA ILE A 183 -5.72 -14.68 2.50
C ILE A 183 -4.39 -15.42 2.69
N GLY A 184 -3.28 -14.81 2.28
CA GLY A 184 -1.93 -15.36 2.45
C GLY A 184 -1.54 -15.53 3.92
N HIS A 185 -1.94 -14.60 4.79
CA HIS A 185 -1.77 -14.72 6.24
C HIS A 185 -2.59 -15.86 6.84
N LYS A 186 -3.83 -16.04 6.37
CA LYS A 186 -4.76 -17.03 6.93
C LYS A 186 -4.46 -18.46 6.47
N PHE A 187 -4.09 -18.64 5.21
CA PHE A 187 -3.95 -19.97 4.60
C PHE A 187 -2.54 -20.30 4.09
N GLY A 188 -1.68 -19.28 3.93
CA GLY A 188 -0.32 -19.41 3.44
C GLY A 188 -0.16 -19.00 1.96
N PRO A 189 1.06 -18.62 1.54
CA PRO A 189 1.34 -18.12 0.19
C PRO A 189 1.28 -19.18 -0.92
N ASP A 190 1.03 -20.44 -0.59
CA ASP A 190 0.98 -21.55 -1.53
C ASP A 190 -0.32 -22.37 -1.42
N SER A 191 -1.36 -21.80 -0.80
CA SER A 191 -2.65 -22.46 -0.61
C SER A 191 -3.58 -22.29 -1.82
N ASP A 192 -4.58 -23.18 -1.91
CA ASP A 192 -5.63 -23.10 -2.93
C ASP A 192 -6.53 -21.87 -2.72
N GLU A 193 -6.74 -21.44 -1.48
CA GLU A 193 -7.48 -20.22 -1.16
C GLU A 193 -6.76 -18.98 -1.69
N LEU A 194 -5.42 -18.92 -1.56
CA LEU A 194 -4.65 -17.83 -2.15
C LEU A 194 -4.73 -17.87 -3.67
N LEU A 195 -4.63 -19.04 -4.30
CA LEU A 195 -4.80 -19.16 -5.75
C LEU A 195 -6.20 -18.67 -6.19
N HIS A 196 -7.25 -19.02 -5.43
CA HIS A 196 -8.59 -18.54 -5.69
C HIS A 196 -8.69 -17.01 -5.60
N GLU A 197 -8.12 -16.40 -4.57
CA GLU A 197 -8.09 -14.94 -4.41
C GLU A 197 -7.36 -14.25 -5.58
N LEU A 198 -6.29 -14.84 -6.11
CA LEU A 198 -5.61 -14.31 -7.28
C LEU A 198 -6.50 -14.29 -8.53
N PHE A 199 -7.42 -15.26 -8.70
CA PHE A 199 -8.42 -15.21 -9.77
C PHE A 199 -9.47 -14.12 -9.52
N VAL A 200 -9.85 -13.85 -8.27
CA VAL A 200 -10.76 -12.74 -7.93
C VAL A 200 -10.11 -11.39 -8.29
N LEU A 201 -8.82 -11.22 -7.99
CA LEU A 201 -8.05 -10.03 -8.37
C LEU A 201 -7.89 -9.90 -9.89
N ASP A 202 -7.64 -11.02 -10.59
CA ASP A 202 -7.60 -11.06 -12.07
C ASP A 202 -8.93 -10.62 -12.68
N GLU A 203 -10.06 -11.09 -12.14
CA GLU A 203 -11.39 -10.67 -12.60
C GLU A 203 -11.65 -9.18 -12.31
N ALA A 204 -11.22 -8.69 -11.15
CA ALA A 204 -11.35 -7.28 -10.80
C ALA A 204 -10.53 -6.36 -11.72
N LEU A 205 -9.33 -6.77 -12.13
CA LEU A 205 -8.54 -6.07 -13.15
C LEU A 205 -9.22 -6.07 -14.52
N GLY A 206 -9.86 -7.18 -14.89
CA GLY A 206 -10.67 -7.25 -16.11
C GLY A 206 -11.78 -6.20 -16.10
N TYR A 207 -12.51 -6.13 -15.00
CA TYR A 207 -13.54 -5.10 -14.81
C TYR A 207 -12.97 -3.68 -14.93
N LEU A 208 -11.79 -3.39 -14.36
CA LEU A 208 -11.12 -2.10 -14.53
C LEU A 208 -10.82 -1.79 -16.00
N PHE A 209 -10.28 -2.76 -16.75
CA PHE A 209 -10.00 -2.56 -18.17
C PHE A 209 -11.27 -2.31 -18.97
N ASP A 210 -12.34 -3.05 -18.71
CA ASP A 210 -13.62 -2.89 -19.39
C ASP A 210 -14.17 -1.48 -19.19
N ILE A 211 -14.23 -0.98 -17.95
CA ILE A 211 -14.74 0.37 -17.68
C ILE A 211 -13.82 1.47 -18.26
N LEU A 212 -12.51 1.27 -18.33
CA LEU A 212 -11.60 2.25 -18.96
C LEU A 212 -11.76 2.28 -20.49
N ILE A 213 -12.05 1.14 -21.11
CA ILE A 213 -12.32 1.05 -22.56
C ILE A 213 -13.66 1.73 -22.88
N ASP A 214 -14.70 1.39 -22.12
CA ASP A 214 -16.06 1.92 -22.30
C ASP A 214 -16.09 3.45 -22.19
N GLU A 215 -15.29 4.01 -21.27
CA GLU A 215 -15.21 5.46 -21.04
C GLU A 215 -14.12 6.16 -21.88
N HIS A 216 -13.48 5.47 -22.81
CA HIS A 216 -12.41 6.03 -23.67
C HIS A 216 -11.25 6.67 -22.88
N LEU A 217 -10.85 5.99 -21.80
CA LEU A 217 -9.79 6.39 -20.88
C LEU A 217 -8.57 5.46 -20.89
N LEU A 218 -8.67 4.26 -21.47
CA LEU A 218 -7.58 3.28 -21.43
C LEU A 218 -6.29 3.83 -22.07
N ASP A 219 -6.40 4.54 -23.20
CA ASP A 219 -5.29 5.18 -23.91
C ASP A 219 -4.86 6.52 -23.31
N LYS A 220 -5.50 6.95 -22.22
CA LYS A 220 -5.26 8.21 -21.51
C LYS A 220 -4.90 8.01 -20.05
N THR A 221 -4.66 6.77 -19.64
CA THR A 221 -4.41 6.41 -18.25
C THR A 221 -3.19 5.52 -18.15
N ASP A 222 -2.15 6.00 -17.47
CA ASP A 222 -1.01 5.19 -17.05
C ASP A 222 -1.43 4.36 -15.83
N ILE A 223 -1.49 3.05 -15.99
CA ILE A 223 -1.83 2.12 -14.90
C ILE A 223 -0.54 1.52 -14.35
N ILE A 224 -0.30 1.74 -13.05
CA ILE A 224 0.82 1.15 -12.33
C ILE A 224 0.22 0.14 -11.34
N LEU A 225 0.40 -1.16 -11.62
CA LEU A 225 0.08 -2.22 -10.66
C LEU A 225 1.35 -2.61 -9.89
N THR A 226 1.27 -2.57 -8.57
CA THR A 226 2.41 -2.84 -7.68
C THR A 226 1.97 -3.56 -6.40
N SER A 227 2.95 -3.84 -5.55
CA SER A 227 2.76 -4.38 -4.21
C SER A 227 3.80 -3.79 -3.25
N ASP A 228 3.47 -3.82 -1.98
CA ASP A 228 4.22 -3.28 -0.86
C ASP A 228 5.18 -4.29 -0.23
N HIS A 229 4.88 -5.60 -0.32
CA HIS A 229 5.77 -6.69 0.04
C HIS A 229 5.34 -8.04 -0.55
N GLY A 230 6.17 -9.06 -0.34
CA GLY A 230 5.80 -10.45 -0.60
C GLY A 230 5.16 -11.13 0.61
N MET A 231 5.13 -12.46 0.57
CA MET A 231 4.63 -13.30 1.65
C MET A 231 5.52 -14.54 1.84
N ALA A 232 5.70 -14.97 3.08
CA ALA A 232 6.53 -16.12 3.43
C ALA A 232 5.74 -17.13 4.28
N SER A 233 5.94 -18.42 4.01
CA SER A 233 5.41 -19.51 4.82
C SER A 233 6.16 -19.58 6.15
N ILE A 234 5.42 -19.67 7.25
CA ILE A 234 5.98 -19.95 8.57
C ILE A 234 5.77 -21.44 8.86
N PRO A 235 6.84 -22.23 9.07
CA PRO A 235 6.69 -23.65 9.37
C PRO A 235 5.85 -23.88 10.62
N LYS A 236 5.00 -24.91 10.59
CA LYS A 236 4.19 -25.29 11.75
C LYS A 236 5.09 -25.71 12.91
N GLY A 237 4.66 -25.40 14.13
CA GLY A 237 5.39 -25.69 15.37
C GLY A 237 6.13 -24.48 15.95
N ASP A 238 7.01 -24.74 16.90
CA ASP A 238 7.71 -23.69 17.65
C ASP A 238 9.17 -23.48 17.18
N THR A 239 9.60 -24.20 16.15
CA THR A 239 10.99 -24.19 15.64
C THR A 239 11.51 -22.80 15.30
N TYR A 240 10.62 -21.89 14.86
CA TYR A 240 10.96 -20.52 14.48
C TYR A 240 10.34 -19.46 15.39
N LYS A 241 9.82 -19.87 16.55
CA LYS A 241 9.27 -18.95 17.55
C LYS A 241 10.31 -18.68 18.63
N ILE A 242 10.64 -17.40 18.79
CA ILE A 242 11.48 -16.95 19.90
C ILE A 242 10.56 -16.54 21.04
N ASP A 243 10.56 -17.34 22.10
CA ASP A 243 9.88 -16.99 23.34
C ASP A 243 10.77 -16.07 24.19
N LEU A 244 10.47 -14.77 24.14
CA LEU A 244 11.22 -13.75 24.87
C LEU A 244 11.22 -13.97 26.39
N THR A 245 10.20 -14.63 26.95
CA THR A 245 10.10 -14.86 28.41
C THR A 245 11.18 -15.82 28.93
N LYS A 246 11.81 -16.59 28.04
CA LYS A 246 12.97 -17.43 28.38
C LYS A 246 14.27 -16.63 28.52
N TYR A 247 14.31 -15.40 28.02
CA TYR A 247 15.52 -14.58 27.95
C TYR A 247 15.40 -13.25 28.71
N LEU A 248 14.17 -12.74 28.86
CA LEU A 248 13.88 -11.46 29.48
C LEU A 248 12.89 -11.65 30.63
N SER A 249 13.13 -10.95 31.74
CA SER A 249 12.23 -10.99 32.89
C SER A 249 10.89 -10.33 32.53
N PRO A 250 9.74 -10.99 32.79
CA PRO A 250 8.43 -10.39 32.59
C PRO A 250 8.29 -9.03 33.26
N GLY A 251 7.64 -8.07 32.61
CA GLY A 251 7.41 -6.72 33.13
C GLY A 251 8.58 -5.75 32.97
N THR A 252 9.74 -6.20 32.46
CA THR A 252 10.89 -5.31 32.15
C THR A 252 10.83 -4.71 30.75
N TYR A 253 9.96 -5.25 29.90
CA TYR A 253 9.82 -4.83 28.51
C TYR A 253 8.36 -4.89 28.05
N PHE A 254 8.06 -4.15 26.98
CA PHE A 254 6.86 -4.30 26.17
C PHE A 254 7.22 -4.44 24.69
N VAL A 255 6.33 -5.06 23.92
CA VAL A 255 6.53 -5.35 22.50
C VAL A 255 5.49 -4.58 21.70
N THR A 256 5.92 -3.77 20.73
CA THR A 256 5.02 -2.98 19.89
C THR A 256 4.65 -3.71 18.61
N SER A 257 5.58 -4.50 18.07
CA SER A 257 5.39 -5.31 16.89
C SER A 257 6.10 -6.65 17.08
N SER A 258 5.59 -7.70 16.45
CA SER A 258 6.21 -9.01 16.44
C SER A 258 6.00 -9.68 15.09
N SER A 259 6.93 -10.55 14.70
CA SER A 259 6.91 -11.39 13.49
C SER A 259 6.79 -10.65 12.13
N PRO A 260 7.78 -10.74 11.23
CA PRO A 260 9.12 -11.32 11.42
C PRO A 260 10.07 -10.38 12.19
N THR A 261 9.71 -9.09 12.32
CA THR A 261 10.50 -8.07 13.02
C THR A 261 9.84 -7.68 14.33
N ALA A 262 10.60 -7.60 15.41
CA ALA A 262 10.07 -7.26 16.73
C ALA A 262 10.58 -5.88 17.20
N GLY A 263 9.66 -5.01 17.62
CA GLY A 263 9.97 -3.80 18.36
C GLY A 263 9.85 -4.06 19.85
N ILE A 264 10.98 -4.06 20.58
CA ILE A 264 11.05 -4.34 22.02
C ILE A 264 11.54 -3.08 22.74
N PHE A 265 10.79 -2.63 23.73
CA PHE A 265 11.09 -1.43 24.50
C PHE A 265 11.12 -1.72 26.00
N PRO A 266 12.00 -1.07 26.78
CA PRO A 266 11.99 -1.20 28.24
C PRO A 266 10.77 -0.52 28.85
N THR A 267 10.26 -1.07 29.96
CA THR A 267 9.17 -0.43 30.73
C THR A 267 9.64 0.77 31.56
N SER A 268 10.94 0.98 31.72
CA SER A 268 11.53 2.10 32.47
C SER A 268 12.59 2.83 31.62
N PRO A 269 12.58 4.18 31.56
CA PRO A 269 13.59 4.96 30.86
C PRO A 269 14.99 4.68 31.44
N GLY A 270 15.97 4.32 30.60
CA GLY A 270 17.37 4.10 30.99
C GLY A 270 17.90 2.66 30.82
N ASN A 271 17.04 1.68 30.56
CA ASN A 271 17.47 0.30 30.29
C ASN A 271 17.44 0.01 28.78
N CYS A 272 18.58 0.06 28.09
CA CYS A 272 18.62 -0.32 26.67
C CYS A 272 18.33 -1.82 26.51
N ILE A 273 17.29 -2.16 25.75
CA ILE A 273 17.08 -3.52 25.24
C ILE A 273 17.42 -3.46 23.74
N LEU A 274 18.66 -3.82 23.39
CA LEU A 274 19.13 -3.81 22.00
C LEU A 274 19.18 -5.25 21.48
N PHE A 275 18.34 -5.59 20.52
CA PHE A 275 18.47 -6.83 19.76
C PHE A 275 18.43 -6.52 18.25
N LEU A 276 19.59 -6.52 17.63
CA LEU A 276 19.71 -6.70 16.18
C LEU A 276 19.70 -8.21 15.93
N CYS A 277 18.62 -8.74 15.32
CA CYS A 277 18.68 -10.08 14.75
C CYS A 277 19.60 -10.03 13.52
N LYS A 278 20.69 -10.82 13.56
CA LYS A 278 21.51 -11.14 12.38
C LYS A 278 20.80 -12.18 11.52
#